data_AF-A0A9E8D7P7-F1
#
_entry.id   AF-A0A9E8D7P7-F1
#
_cell.length_a   1.000
_cell.length_b   1.000
_cell.length_c   1.000
_cell.angle_alpha   90.00
_cell.angle_beta   90.00
_cell.angle_gamma   90.00
#
_symmetry.space_group_name_H-M   'P 1'
#
loop_
_entity.id
_entity.type
_entity.pdbx_description
1 polymer ?
#
loop_
_entity_poly.entity_id
_entity_poly.type
_entity_poly.pdbx_seq_one_letter_code
_entity_poly.pdbx_strand_id
1 'polypeptide(L)'
;MALSMATPTTTFARRQPAPRPYAMTSSVTRRNTYALKVRGNALRDCNLFDGDVIIIRRYQHDTHTETAVAEINQQTIALRQLSISRFGVELWPEDTLQPALFLHNRDIQVLGMVMGVEPHPSVHLKSEPTFTEH
;
A
#
# COMPACT_ATOMS: atom_id res chain seq x y z
N MET A 1 -45.06 -31.11 -64.55
CA MET A 1 -44.67 -31.80 -63.30
C MET A 1 -43.15 -31.78 -63.23
N ALA A 2 -42.57 -30.90 -62.41
CA ALA A 2 -41.12 -30.77 -62.25
C ALA A 2 -40.75 -30.96 -60.78
N LEU A 3 -39.69 -31.75 -60.58
CA LEU A 3 -39.24 -32.34 -59.33
C LEU A 3 -38.74 -31.31 -58.29
N SER A 4 -39.01 -31.66 -57.05
CA SER A 4 -38.44 -31.16 -55.79
C SER A 4 -36.90 -31.05 -55.83
N MET A 5 -36.38 -29.96 -55.26
CA MET A 5 -35.00 -29.85 -54.75
C MET A 5 -35.06 -29.10 -53.42
N ALA A 6 -34.88 -29.80 -52.30
CA ALA A 6 -34.62 -29.20 -51.01
C ALA A 6 -33.10 -29.15 -50.78
N THR A 7 -32.56 -27.95 -50.61
CA THR A 7 -31.17 -27.75 -50.17
C THR A 7 -31.12 -27.67 -48.64
N PRO A 8 -30.18 -28.34 -47.96
CA PRO A 8 -29.97 -28.13 -46.55
C PRO A 8 -29.20 -26.82 -46.34
N THR A 9 -29.87 -25.83 -45.75
CA THR A 9 -29.22 -24.61 -45.25
C THR A 9 -28.40 -24.96 -44.01
N THR A 10 -27.10 -25.08 -44.18
CA THR A 10 -26.13 -25.22 -43.08
C THR A 10 -26.08 -23.93 -42.27
N THR A 11 -26.69 -23.93 -41.08
CA THR A 11 -26.53 -22.89 -40.06
C THR A 11 -25.11 -22.89 -39.53
N PHE A 12 -24.33 -21.86 -39.88
CA PHE A 12 -23.05 -21.59 -39.22
C PHE A 12 -23.33 -21.02 -37.82
N ALA A 13 -23.15 -21.84 -36.79
CA ALA A 13 -23.17 -21.38 -35.41
C ALA A 13 -22.04 -20.37 -35.19
N ARG A 14 -22.39 -19.09 -35.01
CA ARG A 14 -21.47 -18.03 -34.61
C ARG A 14 -20.91 -18.38 -33.23
N ARG A 15 -19.70 -18.93 -33.19
CA ARG A 15 -18.96 -19.13 -31.93
C ARG A 15 -18.78 -17.76 -31.26
N GLN A 16 -19.47 -17.54 -30.14
CA GLN A 16 -19.13 -16.44 -29.24
C GLN A 16 -17.67 -16.63 -28.81
N PRO A 17 -16.80 -15.61 -28.94
CA PRO A 17 -15.50 -15.66 -28.31
C PRO A 17 -15.71 -15.72 -26.79
N ALA A 18 -15.09 -16.70 -26.14
CA ALA A 18 -15.13 -16.84 -24.68
C ALA A 18 -14.69 -15.53 -23.99
N PRO A 19 -15.25 -15.19 -22.82
CA PRO A 19 -14.80 -14.03 -22.06
C PRO A 19 -13.30 -14.19 -21.79
N ARG A 20 -12.49 -13.26 -22.30
CA ARG A 20 -11.06 -13.22 -22.00
C ARG A 20 -10.93 -13.06 -20.48
N PRO A 21 -10.16 -13.91 -19.78
CA PRO A 21 -9.94 -13.73 -18.35
C PRO A 21 -9.36 -12.33 -18.16
N TYR A 22 -10.06 -11.52 -17.36
CA TYR A 22 -9.62 -10.19 -17.00
C TYR A 22 -8.18 -10.30 -16.47
N ALA A 23 -7.24 -9.61 -17.13
CA ALA A 23 -5.87 -9.54 -16.65
C ALA A 23 -5.89 -8.80 -15.31
N MET A 24 -5.79 -9.54 -14.21
CA MET A 24 -5.52 -8.94 -12.90
C MET A 24 -4.16 -8.26 -12.99
N THR A 25 -4.13 -6.93 -13.03
CA THR A 25 -2.93 -6.19 -12.70
C THR A 25 -2.73 -6.38 -11.20
N SER A 26 -1.84 -7.28 -10.81
CA SER A 26 -1.45 -7.45 -9.42
C SER A 26 -0.79 -6.15 -8.97
N SER A 27 -1.48 -5.35 -8.16
CA SER A 27 -0.84 -4.30 -7.38
C SER A 27 -0.07 -4.99 -6.25
N VAL A 28 1.03 -4.39 -5.82
CA VAL A 28 1.86 -4.92 -4.74
C VAL A 28 1.97 -3.85 -3.66
N THR A 29 1.58 -4.22 -2.44
CA THR A 29 1.80 -3.40 -1.26
C THR A 29 3.11 -3.79 -0.62
N ARG A 30 4.02 -2.83 -0.42
CA ARG A 30 5.25 -3.04 0.35
C ARG A 30 5.02 -2.60 1.78
N ARG A 31 5.34 -3.47 2.73
CA ARG A 31 5.22 -3.23 4.17
C ARG A 31 6.60 -3.26 4.81
N ASN A 32 7.06 -2.12 5.30
CA ASN A 32 8.30 -2.00 6.03
C ASN A 32 8.01 -1.70 7.50
N THR A 33 8.57 -2.50 8.41
CA THR A 33 8.45 -2.29 9.86
C THR A 33 9.82 -2.07 10.46
N TYR A 34 9.98 -1.01 11.25
CA TYR A 34 11.21 -0.66 11.93
C TYR A 34 10.96 -0.71 13.43
N ALA A 35 11.86 -1.35 14.17
CA ALA A 35 11.85 -1.37 15.64
C ALA A 35 13.05 -0.57 16.15
N LEU A 36 12.76 0.51 16.89
CA LEU A 36 13.75 1.39 17.49
C LEU A 36 13.62 1.31 19.01
N LYS A 37 14.74 1.30 19.72
CA LYS A 37 14.78 1.38 21.18
C LYS A 37 15.37 2.71 21.60
N VAL A 38 14.71 3.42 22.50
CA VAL A 38 15.21 4.67 23.09
C VAL A 38 16.41 4.36 23.98
N ARG A 39 17.42 5.22 23.90
CA ARG A 39 18.63 5.18 24.71
C ARG A 39 18.82 6.51 25.43
N GLY A 40 19.08 6.43 26.73
CA GLY A 40 19.25 7.60 27.58
C GLY A 40 17.95 8.37 27.82
N ASN A 41 18.09 9.64 28.21
CA ASN A 41 16.97 10.46 28.71
C ASN A 41 16.68 11.69 27.84
N ALA A 42 17.25 11.78 26.63
CA ALA A 42 17.11 12.95 25.76
C ALA A 42 15.67 13.17 25.25
N LEU A 43 14.87 12.10 25.22
CA LEU A 43 13.48 12.13 24.73
C LEU A 43 12.44 12.20 25.86
N ARG A 44 12.88 12.51 27.09
CA ARG A 44 12.02 12.53 28.28
C ARG A 44 10.89 13.56 28.18
N ASP A 45 11.12 14.68 27.51
CA ASP A 45 10.09 15.71 27.25
C ASP A 45 8.93 15.18 26.39
N CYS A 46 9.18 14.12 25.62
CA CYS A 46 8.19 13.41 24.82
C CYS A 46 7.62 12.18 25.56
N ASN A 47 7.84 12.07 26.87
CA ASN A 47 7.47 10.92 27.69
C ASN A 47 8.08 9.60 27.19
N LEU A 48 9.29 9.65 26.60
CA LEU A 48 10.05 8.50 26.15
C LEU A 48 11.29 8.32 27.04
N PHE A 49 11.45 7.12 27.59
CA PHE A 49 12.49 6.78 28.55
C PHE A 49 13.44 5.72 28.00
N ASP A 50 14.62 5.60 28.63
CA ASP A 50 15.59 4.58 28.27
C ASP A 50 14.97 3.18 28.30
N GLY A 51 15.11 2.45 27.19
CA GLY A 51 14.54 1.12 27.04
C GLY A 51 13.18 1.05 26.35
N ASP A 52 12.48 2.18 26.19
CA ASP A 52 11.21 2.20 25.45
C ASP A 52 11.40 1.82 24.00
N VAL A 53 10.40 1.13 23.43
CA VAL A 53 10.42 0.64 22.05
C VAL A 53 9.41 1.40 21.22
N ILE A 54 9.86 1.89 20.08
CA ILE A 54 9.07 2.58 19.06
C ILE A 54 8.98 1.66 17.85
N ILE A 55 7.75 1.33 17.44
CA ILE A 55 7.49 0.51 16.24
C ILE A 55 6.93 1.39 15.14
N ILE A 56 7.65 1.50 14.02
CA ILE A 56 7.21 2.29 12.86
C ILE A 56 6.80 1.33 11.76
N ARG A 57 5.56 1.46 11.27
CA ARG A 57 5.02 0.67 10.16
C ARG A 57 4.77 1.60 8.98
N ARG A 58 5.44 1.34 7.86
CA ARG A 58 5.30 2.05 6.59
C ARG A 58 4.68 1.12 5.57
N TYR A 59 3.60 1.57 4.95
CA TYR A 59 2.90 0.89 3.87
C TYR A 59 3.03 1.73 2.62
N GLN A 60 3.53 1.12 1.55
CA GLN A 60 3.60 1.75 0.24
C GLN A 60 2.72 0.96 -0.72
N HIS A 61 1.67 1.60 -1.20
CA HIS A 61 0.73 1.05 -2.16
C HIS A 61 1.03 1.65 -3.54
N ASP A 62 1.48 0.81 -4.46
CA ASP A 62 1.96 1.22 -5.78
C ASP A 62 2.95 2.42 -5.71
N THR A 63 3.03 3.20 -6.79
CA THR A 63 3.97 4.33 -6.92
C THR A 63 3.52 5.60 -6.20
N HIS A 64 2.28 5.67 -5.70
CA HIS A 64 1.63 6.96 -5.44
C HIS A 64 1.09 7.18 -4.02
N THR A 65 0.83 6.13 -3.23
CA THR A 65 0.27 6.29 -1.88
C THR A 65 1.17 5.62 -0.84
N GLU A 66 1.65 6.43 0.11
CA GLU A 66 2.42 5.98 1.26
C GLU A 66 1.63 6.32 2.53
N THR A 67 1.52 5.36 3.45
CA THR A 67 0.91 5.55 4.77
C THR A 67 1.89 5.06 5.82
N ALA A 68 2.12 5.85 6.86
CA ALA A 68 2.99 5.46 7.96
C ALA A 68 2.28 5.64 9.31
N VAL A 69 2.58 4.74 10.24
CA VAL A 69 2.03 4.72 11.59
C VAL A 69 3.16 4.39 12.56
N ALA A 70 3.25 5.13 13.66
CA ALA A 70 4.17 4.84 14.75
C ALA A 70 3.40 4.39 16.00
N GLU A 71 3.94 3.40 16.69
CA GLU A 71 3.49 2.97 18.01
C GLU A 71 4.53 3.44 19.03
N ILE A 72 4.13 4.36 19.90
CA ILE A 72 4.97 5.01 20.92
C ILE A 72 4.21 4.90 22.25
N ASN A 73 4.81 4.35 23.30
CA ASN A 73 4.17 4.20 24.61
C ASN A 73 2.78 3.52 24.57
N GLN A 74 2.63 2.47 23.75
CA GLN A 74 1.34 1.78 23.51
C GLN A 74 0.26 2.64 22.83
N GLN A 75 0.60 3.85 22.39
CA GLN A 75 -0.27 4.73 21.63
C GLN A 75 0.06 4.65 20.15
N THR A 76 -0.97 4.48 19.33
CA THR A 76 -0.84 4.47 17.87
C THR A 76 -1.01 5.89 17.34
N ILE A 77 -0.01 6.38 16.62
CA ILE A 77 0.04 7.72 16.02
C ILE A 77 0.12 7.56 14.50
N ALA A 78 -0.88 8.08 13.80
CA ALA A 78 -0.85 8.19 12.35
C ALA A 78 0.15 9.27 11.94
N LEU A 79 0.98 8.98 10.93
CA LEU A 79 1.99 9.89 10.44
C LEU A 79 1.59 10.43 9.07
N ARG A 80 1.60 11.75 8.93
CA ARG A 80 1.54 12.42 7.64
C ARG A 80 2.82 12.21 6.84
N GLN A 81 3.96 12.21 7.53
CA GLN A 81 5.27 12.07 6.89
C GLN A 81 6.27 11.37 7.81
N LEU A 82 7.05 10.47 7.22
CA LEU A 82 8.18 9.80 7.85
C LEU A 82 9.45 10.16 7.05
N SER A 83 10.43 10.75 7.71
CA SER A 83 11.73 11.07 7.09
C SER A 83 12.84 10.37 7.85
N ILE A 84 13.68 9.62 7.13
CA ILE A 84 14.83 8.92 7.69
C ILE A 84 16.07 9.53 7.07
N SER A 85 16.93 10.10 7.91
CA SER A 85 18.15 10.80 7.48
C SER A 85 19.38 10.28 8.22
N ARG A 86 20.56 10.76 7.81
CA ARG A 86 21.82 10.45 8.51
C ARG A 86 21.87 10.96 9.96
N PHE A 87 20.99 11.90 10.33
CA PHE A 87 20.97 12.51 11.66
C PHE A 87 20.00 11.81 12.61
N GLY A 88 18.99 11.13 12.08
CA GLY A 88 17.91 10.58 12.86
C GLY A 88 16.67 10.24 12.04
N VAL A 89 15.61 9.94 12.77
CA VAL A 89 14.28 9.66 12.25
C VAL A 89 13.33 10.77 12.67
N GLU A 90 12.62 11.35 11.71
CA GLU A 90 11.61 12.38 11.90
C GLU A 90 10.23 11.79 11.67
N LEU A 91 9.37 11.94 12.68
CA LEU A 91 7.99 11.50 12.66
C LEU A 91 7.09 12.73 12.68
N TRP A 92 6.31 12.93 11.63
CA TRP A 92 5.33 14.01 11.53
C TRP A 92 3.92 13.43 11.71
N PRO A 93 3.26 13.69 12.84
CA PRO A 93 1.90 13.25 13.07
C PRO A 93 0.93 13.81 12.02
N GLU A 94 -0.17 13.09 11.78
CA GLU A 94 -1.28 13.60 10.96
C GLU A 94 -2.04 14.72 11.68
N ASP A 95 -2.21 14.58 13.00
CA ASP A 95 -2.84 15.58 13.86
C ASP A 95 -1.89 16.76 14.12
N THR A 96 -2.34 17.98 13.83
CA THR A 96 -1.58 19.22 14.03
C THR A 96 -1.37 19.57 15.50
N LEU A 97 -2.15 18.98 16.42
CA LEU A 97 -1.97 19.16 17.86
C LEU A 97 -0.75 18.42 18.40
N GLN A 98 -0.28 17.39 17.71
CA GLN A 98 0.89 16.62 18.11
C GLN A 98 2.15 17.18 17.43
N PRO A 99 3.20 17.55 18.21
CA PRO A 99 4.42 18.07 17.63
C PRO A 99 5.17 16.98 16.85
N ALA A 100 5.96 17.41 15.87
CA ALA A 100 6.89 16.50 15.20
C ALA A 100 7.91 15.94 16.20
N LEU A 101 8.20 14.65 16.08
CA LEU A 101 9.14 13.95 16.95
C LEU A 101 10.44 13.65 16.18
N PHE A 102 11.53 14.27 16.62
CA PHE A 102 12.86 14.02 16.07
C PHE A 102 13.64 13.04 16.96
N LEU A 103 13.93 11.87 16.43
CA LEU A 103 14.71 10.82 17.08
C LEU A 103 16.15 10.86 16.58
N HIS A 104 17.06 11.44 17.36
CA HIS A 104 18.49 11.47 17.03
C HIS A 104 19.12 10.08 17.07
N ASN A 105 20.01 9.78 16.11
CA ASN A 105 20.73 8.50 16.05
C ASN A 105 21.56 8.17 17.30
N ARG A 106 21.93 9.17 18.11
CA ARG A 106 22.67 8.97 19.37
C ARG A 106 21.76 8.49 20.51
N ASP A 107 20.47 8.81 20.45
CA ASP A 107 19.46 8.59 21.49
C ASP A 107 18.53 7.43 21.15
N ILE A 108 18.76 6.75 20.02
CA ILE A 108 18.03 5.55 19.61
C ILE A 108 18.98 4.44 19.18
N GLN A 109 18.51 3.22 19.33
CA GLN A 109 19.14 2.01 18.81
C GLN A 109 18.17 1.31 17.88
N VAL A 110 18.60 1.03 16.66
CA VAL A 110 17.84 0.15 15.75
C VAL A 110 17.92 -1.27 16.28
N LEU A 111 16.77 -1.86 16.62
CA LEU A 111 16.65 -3.26 17.02
C LEU A 111 16.56 -4.18 15.80
N GLY A 112 15.85 -3.73 14.76
CA GLY A 112 15.70 -4.49 13.53
C GLY A 112 14.77 -3.84 12.52
N MET A 113 14.75 -4.41 11.33
CA MET A 113 13.87 -4.04 10.22
C MET A 113 13.30 -5.31 9.59
N VAL A 114 11.99 -5.28 9.32
CA VAL A 114 11.28 -6.36 8.61
C VAL A 114 10.64 -5.78 7.36
N MET A 115 10.86 -6.42 6.22
CA MET A 115 10.26 -6.06 4.95
C MET A 115 9.33 -7.19 4.49
N GLY A 116 8.14 -6.81 4.02
CA GLY A 116 7.15 -7.71 3.46
C GLY A 116 6.56 -7.14 2.17
N VAL A 117 6.12 -8.03 1.30
CA VAL A 117 5.34 -7.69 0.11
C VAL A 117 4.05 -8.48 0.14
N GLU A 118 2.93 -7.80 -0.07
CA GLU A 118 1.60 -8.40 -0.06
C GLU A 118 0.92 -8.11 -1.40
N PRO A 119 0.44 -9.14 -2.12
CA PRO A 119 -0.30 -8.93 -3.36
C PRO A 119 -1.63 -8.25 -3.05
N HIS A 120 -1.90 -7.13 -3.72
CA HIS A 120 -3.14 -6.38 -3.65
C HIS A 120 -3.93 -6.60 -4.95
N PRO A 121 -5.11 -7.27 -4.91
CA PRO A 121 -5.90 -7.50 -6.11
C PRO A 121 -6.60 -6.20 -6.53
N SER A 122 -6.02 -5.48 -7.50
CA SER A 122 -6.67 -4.33 -8.15
C SER A 122 -7.63 -4.81 -9.24
N VAL A 123 -8.94 -4.61 -9.04
CA VAL A 123 -9.96 -4.85 -10.07
C VAL A 123 -10.07 -3.60 -10.95
N HIS A 124 -9.48 -3.65 -12.15
CA HIS A 124 -9.66 -2.59 -13.13
C HIS A 124 -10.99 -2.79 -13.88
N LEU A 125 -12.02 -2.00 -13.56
CA LEU A 125 -13.25 -1.94 -14.35
C LEU A 125 -12.95 -1.14 -15.64
N LYS A 126 -12.93 -1.82 -16.79
CA LYS A 126 -12.70 -1.17 -18.08
C LYS A 126 -13.97 -0.42 -18.49
N SER A 127 -13.92 0.91 -18.57
CA SER A 127 -14.98 1.73 -19.16
C SER A 127 -15.15 1.36 -20.63
N GLU A 128 -16.39 1.02 -21.02
CA GLU A 128 -16.75 0.83 -22.43
C GLU A 128 -16.61 2.15 -23.19
N PRO A 129 -15.99 2.17 -24.39
CA PRO A 129 -16.11 3.31 -25.28
C PRO A 129 -17.52 3.32 -25.88
N THR A 130 -18.33 4.30 -25.51
CA THR A 130 -19.58 4.63 -26.20
C THR A 130 -19.24 4.97 -27.65
N PHE A 131 -19.51 4.03 -28.55
CA PHE A 131 -19.45 4.27 -29.99
C PHE A 131 -20.77 4.91 -30.42
N THR A 132 -20.75 6.23 -30.59
CA THR A 132 -21.87 6.97 -31.19
C THR A 132 -21.80 6.76 -32.71
N GLU A 133 -22.69 5.93 -33.26
CA GLU A 133 -22.93 5.89 -34.71
C GLU A 133 -23.82 7.08 -35.11
N HIS A 134 -23.44 7.71 -36.23
CA HIS A 134 -24.06 8.86 -36.87
C HIS A 134 -25.16 8.45 -37.85
#